data_AF-A0A7W9PGI6-F1
#
_entry.id   AF-A0A7W9PGI6-F1
#
_cell.length_a   1.000
_cell.length_b   1.000
_cell.length_c   1.000
_cell.angle_alpha   90.00
_cell.angle_beta   90.00
_cell.angle_gamma   90.00
#
_symmetry.space_group_name_H-M   'P 1'
#
loop_
_entity.id
_entity.type
_entity.pdbx_description
1 polymer ?
#
loop_
_entity_poly.entity_id
_entity_poly.type
_entity_poly.pdbx_seq_one_letter_code
_entity_poly.pdbx_strand_id
1 'polypeptide(L)'
;MNNVFLQFLYGVSCIAVGFFVGLSLGWREYKLGGRHIAVPDLPRTERQQVYWLIVVAALAIASVAYAGIQASSQSECNSDFRSGMVARSAISTENQRHIDAMVGTIADGMTDPRAESRDLMRRAITDYRAWSVEAAKQRAAHPIPDPVCGGG
;
A
#
# COMPACT_ATOMS: atom_id res chain seq x y z
N MET A 1 9.87 -18.11 18.44
CA MET A 1 9.93 -17.70 19.88
C MET A 1 9.68 -16.20 20.10
N ASN A 2 9.93 -15.31 19.13
CA ASN A 2 9.67 -13.85 19.28
C ASN A 2 8.19 -13.47 19.51
N ASN A 3 7.23 -14.24 19.00
CA ASN A 3 5.81 -13.86 19.02
C ASN A 3 5.19 -13.92 20.44
N VAL A 4 5.58 -14.92 21.25
CA VAL A 4 5.07 -15.08 22.63
C VAL A 4 5.62 -14.00 23.55
N PHE A 5 6.90 -13.64 23.38
CA PHE A 5 7.53 -12.57 24.17
C PHE A 5 6.93 -11.20 23.83
N LEU A 6 6.66 -10.93 22.54
CA LEU A 6 5.98 -9.71 22.12
C LEU A 6 4.54 -9.64 22.64
N GLN A 7 3.78 -10.74 22.57
CA GLN A 7 2.43 -10.80 23.14
C GLN A 7 2.43 -10.57 24.66
N PHE A 8 3.42 -11.12 25.37
CA PHE A 8 3.56 -10.90 26.80
C PHE A 8 3.86 -9.43 27.13
N LEU A 9 4.83 -8.81 26.44
CA LEU A 9 5.14 -7.39 26.61
C LEU A 9 3.96 -6.49 26.26
N TYR A 10 3.21 -6.82 25.22
CA TYR A 10 1.98 -6.12 24.86
C TYR A 10 0.94 -6.21 25.98
N GLY A 11 0.65 -7.42 26.47
CA GLY A 11 -0.29 -7.62 27.57
C GLY A 11 0.10 -6.86 28.84
N VAL A 12 1.38 -6.93 29.23
CA VAL A 12 1.92 -6.21 30.39
C VAL A 12 1.81 -4.69 30.21
N SER A 13 2.12 -4.17 29.02
CA SER A 13 2.01 -2.73 28.75
C SER A 13 0.56 -2.23 28.78
N CYS A 14 -0.40 -2.98 28.24
CA CYS A 14 -1.83 -2.64 28.32
C CYS A 14 -2.34 -2.59 29.76
N ILE A 15 -1.96 -3.58 30.59
CA ILE A 15 -2.32 -3.62 32.01
C ILE A 15 -1.70 -2.43 32.76
N ALA A 16 -0.42 -2.13 32.50
CA ALA A 16 0.27 -1.01 33.12
C ALA A 16 -0.37 0.33 32.76
N VAL A 17 -0.67 0.57 31.48
CA VAL A 17 -1.34 1.80 31.03
C VAL A 17 -2.73 1.93 31.66
N GLY A 18 -3.54 0.86 31.66
CA GLY A 18 -4.85 0.87 32.30
C GLY A 18 -4.78 1.17 33.80
N PHE A 19 -3.78 0.62 34.49
CA PHE A 19 -3.52 0.89 35.90
C PHE A 19 -3.16 2.36 36.17
N PHE A 20 -2.26 2.95 35.38
CA PHE A 20 -1.88 4.36 35.54
C PHE A 20 -3.02 5.33 35.19
N VAL A 21 -3.82 5.03 34.17
CA VAL A 21 -5.04 5.78 33.86
C VAL A 21 -6.01 5.73 35.05
N GLY A 22 -6.24 4.55 35.64
CA GLY A 22 -7.09 4.38 36.82
C GLY A 22 -6.61 5.19 38.03
N LEU A 23 -5.29 5.23 38.29
CA LEU A 23 -4.71 6.02 39.38
C LEU A 23 -4.78 7.55 39.13
N SER A 24 -4.84 7.96 37.87
CA SER A 24 -4.93 9.37 37.51
C SER A 24 -6.34 9.97 37.63
N LEU A 25 -7.38 9.14 37.71
CA LEU A 25 -8.77 9.56 37.80
C LEU A 25 -9.23 9.56 39.26
N GLY A 26 -9.44 10.74 39.82
CA GLY A 26 -10.23 10.90 41.05
C GLY A 26 -11.72 10.94 40.70
N TRP A 27 -12.59 10.45 41.58
CA TRP A 27 -14.04 10.64 41.44
C TRP A 27 -14.51 11.60 42.51
N ARG A 28 -15.27 12.62 42.11
CA ARG A 28 -15.85 13.58 43.03
C ARG A 28 -17.37 13.58 42.87
N GLU A 29 -18.06 13.41 43.98
CA GLU A 29 -19.52 13.52 44.01
C GLU A 29 -19.94 14.99 44.03
N TYR A 30 -20.84 15.35 43.13
CA TYR A 30 -21.54 16.63 43.13
C TYR A 30 -23.04 16.39 43.34
N LYS A 31 -23.68 17.21 44.18
CA LYS A 31 -25.14 17.30 44.25
C LYS A 31 -25.63 18.33 43.25
N LEU A 32 -26.29 17.87 42.19
CA LEU A 32 -27.01 18.73 41.25
C LEU A 32 -28.49 18.35 41.29
N GLY A 33 -29.37 19.28 41.70
CA GLY A 33 -30.82 19.04 41.72
C GLY A 33 -31.27 17.83 42.56
N GLY A 34 -30.63 17.59 43.71
CA GLY A 34 -31.01 16.50 44.61
C GLY A 34 -30.50 15.09 44.22
N ARG A 35 -29.82 14.95 43.08
CA ARG A 35 -29.16 13.69 42.67
C ARG A 35 -27.65 13.81 42.86
N HIS A 36 -27.03 12.73 43.33
CA HIS A 36 -25.57 12.58 43.40
C HIS A 36 -25.07 12.17 42.01
N ILE A 37 -24.22 12.99 41.41
CA ILE A 37 -23.56 12.71 40.13
C ILE A 37 -22.06 12.60 40.42
N ALA A 38 -21.48 11.44 40.13
CA ALA A 38 -20.04 11.23 40.18
C ALA A 38 -19.43 11.75 38.89
N VAL A 39 -18.58 12.77 38.99
CA VAL A 39 -17.79 13.29 37.87
C VAL A 39 -16.30 13.04 38.12
N PRO A 40 -15.52 12.77 37.07
CA PRO A 40 -14.08 12.65 37.19
C PRO A 40 -13.47 14.00 37.63
N ASP A 41 -12.65 13.98 38.67
CA ASP A 41 -11.92 15.13 39.17
C ASP A 41 -10.61 15.27 38.38
N LEU A 42 -10.29 16.50 38.00
CA LEU A 42 -9.05 16.82 37.29
C LEU A 42 -7.85 16.64 38.24
N PRO A 43 -6.70 16.14 37.74
CA PRO A 43 -5.54 15.85 38.58
C PRO A 43 -5.01 17.14 39.23
N ARG A 44 -5.10 17.22 40.56
CA ARG A 44 -4.69 18.41 41.36
C ARG A 44 -3.32 18.26 42.01
N THR A 45 -2.77 17.06 42.05
CA THR A 45 -1.50 16.75 42.73
C THR A 45 -0.40 16.47 41.72
N GLU A 46 0.84 16.86 42.05
CA GLU A 46 2.03 16.63 41.21
C GLU A 46 2.18 15.15 40.82
N ARG A 47 1.86 14.22 41.73
CA ARG A 47 1.90 12.77 41.44
C ARG A 47 0.90 12.33 40.36
N GLN A 48 -0.32 12.87 40.37
CA GLN A 48 -1.32 12.55 39.35
C GLN A 48 -0.95 13.15 37.98
N GLN A 49 -0.33 14.33 37.97
CA GLN A 49 0.21 14.93 36.73
C GLN A 49 1.33 14.07 36.13
N VAL A 50 2.23 13.54 36.96
CA VAL A 50 3.31 12.64 36.51
C VAL A 50 2.73 11.37 35.87
N TYR A 51 1.71 10.74 36.47
CA TYR A 51 1.08 9.56 35.86
C TYR A 51 0.40 9.88 34.54
N TRP A 52 -0.25 11.04 34.42
CA TRP A 52 -0.84 11.48 33.17
C TRP A 52 0.20 11.68 32.07
N LEU A 53 1.34 12.30 32.39
CA LEU A 53 2.46 12.46 31.46
C LEU A 53 3.02 11.12 30.99
N ILE A 54 3.12 10.12 31.89
CA ILE A 54 3.56 8.77 31.52
C ILE A 54 2.59 8.14 30.51
N VAL A 55 1.28 8.26 30.73
CA VAL A 55 0.26 7.72 29.81
C VAL A 55 0.35 8.40 28.45
N VAL A 56 0.50 9.73 28.40
CA VAL A 56 0.67 10.47 27.14
C VAL A 56 1.92 10.06 26.40
N ALA A 57 3.04 9.96 27.11
CA ALA A 57 4.30 9.54 26.52
C ALA A 57 4.18 8.13 25.92
N ALA A 58 3.54 7.20 26.63
CA ALA A 58 3.30 5.84 26.12
C ALA A 58 2.42 5.84 24.86
N LEU A 59 1.31 6.61 24.86
CA LEU A 59 0.44 6.74 23.69
C LEU A 59 1.13 7.39 22.50
N ALA A 60 1.99 8.39 22.74
CA ALA A 60 2.76 9.05 21.69
C ALA A 60 3.77 8.07 21.05
N ILE A 61 4.51 7.31 21.86
CA ILE A 61 5.44 6.28 21.36
C ILE A 61 4.69 5.21 20.56
N ALA A 62 3.55 4.72 21.06
CA ALA A 62 2.72 3.76 20.36
C ALA A 62 2.23 4.29 19.00
N SER A 63 1.84 5.56 18.95
CA SER A 63 1.38 6.22 17.72
C SER A 63 2.48 6.30 16.67
N VAL A 64 3.72 6.66 17.07
CA VAL A 64 4.87 6.73 16.16
C VAL A 64 5.28 5.33 15.68
N ALA A 65 5.31 4.34 16.57
CA ALA A 65 5.64 2.96 16.20
C ALA A 65 4.62 2.39 15.19
N TYR A 66 3.33 2.64 15.41
CA TYR A 66 2.28 2.21 14.50
C TYR A 66 2.39 2.89 13.12
N ALA A 67 2.69 4.19 13.08
CA ALA A 67 2.93 4.91 11.83
C ALA A 67 4.14 4.37 11.06
N GLY A 68 5.23 4.01 11.76
CA GLY A 68 6.42 3.42 11.15
C GLY A 68 6.18 2.06 10.49
N ILE A 69 5.38 1.20 11.13
CA ILE A 69 5.02 -0.13 10.60
C ILE A 69 4.14 -0.01 9.34
N GLN A 70 3.21 0.95 9.32
CA GLN A 70 2.42 1.22 8.10
C GLN A 70 3.31 1.73 6.96
N ALA A 71 4.28 2.61 7.24
CA ALA A 71 5.19 3.12 6.22
C ALA A 71 6.07 2.02 5.61
N SER A 72 6.54 1.03 6.40
CA SER A 72 7.33 -0.09 5.85
C SER A 72 6.50 -1.01 4.97
N SER A 73 5.23 -1.25 5.30
CA SER A 73 4.34 -2.03 4.42
C SER A 73 4.03 -1.32 3.09
N GLN A 74 4.08 0.02 3.07
CA GLN A 74 3.89 0.81 1.86
C GLN A 74 5.13 0.83 0.95
N SER A 75 6.36 0.76 1.49
CA SER A 75 7.57 0.79 0.67
C SER A 75 7.72 -0.48 -0.19
N GLU A 76 7.35 -1.63 0.37
CA GLU A 76 7.32 -2.91 -0.33
C GLU A 76 6.24 -2.90 -1.43
N CYS A 77 5.03 -2.38 -1.13
CA CYS A 77 3.98 -2.22 -2.15
C CYS A 77 4.42 -1.29 -3.31
N ASN A 78 5.12 -0.20 -3.00
CA ASN A 78 5.64 0.72 -4.02
C ASN A 78 6.73 0.08 -4.89
N SER A 79 7.58 -0.78 -4.32
CA SER A 79 8.58 -1.54 -5.06
C SER A 79 7.92 -2.51 -6.04
N ASP A 80 6.92 -3.26 -5.57
CA ASP A 80 6.20 -4.23 -6.38
C ASP A 80 5.40 -3.56 -7.49
N PHE A 81 4.71 -2.46 -7.18
CA PHE A 81 4.01 -1.64 -8.18
C PHE A 81 4.97 -1.12 -9.25
N ARG A 82 6.15 -0.64 -8.86
CA ARG A 82 7.16 -0.14 -9.79
C ARG A 82 7.68 -1.26 -10.70
N SER A 83 7.93 -2.45 -10.15
CA SER A 83 8.37 -3.61 -10.94
C SER A 83 7.31 -4.02 -11.98
N GLY A 84 6.03 -4.03 -11.59
CA GLY A 84 4.91 -4.33 -12.48
C GLY A 84 4.72 -3.29 -13.58
N MET A 85 4.90 -2.00 -13.28
CA MET A 85 4.84 -0.93 -14.29
C MET A 85 5.98 -1.03 -15.31
N VAL A 86 7.21 -1.34 -14.87
CA VAL A 86 8.36 -1.49 -15.78
C VAL A 86 8.17 -2.69 -16.72
N ALA A 87 7.61 -3.79 -16.22
CA ALA A 87 7.28 -4.94 -17.05
C ALA A 87 6.17 -4.64 -18.07
N ARG A 88 5.10 -3.92 -17.67
CA ARG A 88 4.03 -3.48 -18.59
C ARG A 88 4.57 -2.48 -19.64
N SER A 89 5.44 -1.56 -19.25
CA SER A 89 5.96 -0.52 -20.15
C SER A 89 6.92 -1.09 -21.20
N ALA A 90 7.75 -2.09 -20.86
CA ALA A 90 8.63 -2.75 -21.83
C ALA A 90 7.82 -3.42 -22.96
N ILE A 91 6.81 -4.21 -22.60
CA ILE A 91 5.93 -4.89 -23.57
C ILE A 91 5.12 -3.88 -24.40
N SER A 92 4.66 -2.78 -23.79
CA SER A 92 3.94 -1.72 -24.49
C SER A 92 4.84 -0.97 -25.48
N THR A 93 6.09 -0.69 -25.10
CA THR A 93 7.07 0.00 -25.95
C THR A 93 7.41 -0.85 -27.17
N GLU A 94 7.58 -2.16 -26.99
CA GLU A 94 7.87 -3.08 -28.09
C GLU A 94 6.65 -3.24 -29.01
N ASN A 95 5.43 -3.29 -28.46
CA ASN A 95 4.20 -3.27 -29.27
C ASN A 95 4.11 -2.04 -30.17
N GLN A 96 4.43 -0.85 -29.64
CA GLN A 96 4.43 0.39 -30.42
C GLN A 96 5.42 0.32 -31.59
N ARG A 97 6.66 -0.17 -31.36
CA ARG A 97 7.65 -0.33 -32.43
C ARG A 97 7.18 -1.25 -33.54
N HIS A 98 6.54 -2.37 -33.21
CA HIS A 98 6.02 -3.30 -34.20
C HIS A 98 4.82 -2.73 -34.98
N ILE A 99 3.95 -1.96 -34.32
CA ILE A 99 2.85 -1.25 -34.98
C ILE A 99 3.41 -0.17 -35.92
N ASP A 100 4.36 0.65 -35.47
CA ASP A 100 4.96 1.71 -36.27
C ASP A 100 5.67 1.13 -37.52
N ALA A 101 6.41 0.03 -37.37
CA ALA A 101 7.05 -0.65 -38.49
C ALA A 101 6.03 -1.22 -39.49
N MET A 102 4.94 -1.82 -38.99
CA MET A 102 3.87 -2.33 -39.85
C MET A 102 3.17 -1.19 -40.59
N VAL A 103 2.79 -0.12 -39.88
CA VAL A 103 2.11 1.05 -40.45
C VAL A 103 3.02 1.76 -41.46
N GLY A 104 4.32 1.91 -41.18
CA GLY A 104 5.29 2.46 -42.12
C GLY A 104 5.35 1.64 -43.41
N THR A 105 5.47 0.31 -43.30
CA THR A 105 5.49 -0.59 -44.47
C THR A 105 4.19 -0.52 -45.28
N ILE A 106 3.04 -0.35 -44.61
CA ILE A 106 1.74 -0.18 -45.27
C ILE A 106 1.65 1.18 -45.96
N ALA A 107 2.07 2.26 -45.31
CA ALA A 107 2.08 3.61 -45.88
C ALA A 107 2.99 3.70 -47.12
N ASP A 108 4.18 3.09 -47.06
CA ASP A 108 5.11 3.01 -48.19
C ASP A 108 4.52 2.18 -49.35
N GLY A 109 3.84 1.07 -49.02
CA GLY A 109 3.17 0.24 -50.04
C GLY A 109 1.94 0.89 -50.68
N MET A 110 1.28 1.82 -49.97
CA MET A 110 0.17 2.62 -50.51
C MET A 110 0.65 3.74 -51.42
N THR A 111 1.84 4.30 -51.18
CA THR A 111 2.42 5.37 -51.99
C THR A 111 3.06 4.86 -53.28
N ASP A 112 3.56 3.61 -53.30
CA ASP A 112 4.04 2.93 -54.52
C ASP A 112 3.37 1.54 -54.70
N PRO A 113 2.18 1.47 -55.35
CA PRO A 113 1.32 0.28 -55.35
C PRO A 113 1.72 -0.78 -56.40
N ARG A 114 2.97 -1.23 -56.36
CA ARG A 114 3.48 -2.34 -57.17
C ARG A 114 3.02 -3.70 -56.65
N ALA A 115 3.13 -4.75 -57.45
CA ALA A 115 2.81 -6.11 -57.01
C ALA A 115 3.66 -6.53 -55.79
N GLU A 116 4.94 -6.14 -55.78
CA GLU A 116 5.88 -6.40 -54.69
C GLU A 116 5.50 -5.70 -53.38
N SER A 117 4.91 -4.50 -53.43
CA SER A 117 4.52 -3.78 -52.21
C SER A 117 3.30 -4.42 -51.53
N ARG A 118 2.41 -5.06 -52.28
CA ARG A 118 1.30 -5.85 -51.70
C ARG A 118 1.80 -7.07 -50.93
N ASP A 119 2.84 -7.72 -51.42
CA ASP A 119 3.44 -8.86 -50.73
C ASP A 119 4.20 -8.43 -49.47
N LEU A 120 4.89 -7.29 -49.51
CA LEU A 120 5.51 -6.68 -48.33
C LEU A 120 4.48 -6.31 -47.26
N MET A 121 3.37 -5.70 -47.65
CA MET A 121 2.26 -5.37 -46.72
C MET A 121 1.67 -6.62 -46.08
N ARG A 122 1.44 -7.69 -46.86
CA ARG A 122 0.94 -8.96 -46.33
C ARG A 122 1.92 -9.60 -45.35
N ARG A 123 3.22 -9.56 -45.63
CA ARG A 123 4.26 -10.05 -44.72
C ARG A 123 4.27 -9.26 -43.42
N ALA A 124 4.28 -7.93 -43.48
CA ALA A 124 4.27 -7.08 -42.29
C ALA A 124 3.07 -7.34 -41.36
N ILE A 125 1.87 -7.53 -41.93
CA ILE A 125 0.66 -7.88 -41.15
C ILE A 125 0.80 -9.28 -40.51
N THR A 126 1.34 -10.25 -41.25
CA THR A 126 1.49 -11.63 -40.77
C THR A 126 2.56 -11.71 -39.67
N ASP A 127 3.65 -10.97 -39.82
CA ASP A 127 4.73 -10.86 -38.83
C ASP A 127 4.24 -10.19 -37.55
N TYR A 128 3.47 -9.10 -37.67
CA TYR A 128 2.83 -8.46 -36.51
C TYR A 128 1.89 -9.44 -35.79
N ARG A 129 1.09 -10.19 -36.54
CA ARG A 129 0.17 -11.18 -35.97
C ARG A 129 0.92 -12.30 -35.23
N ALA A 130 1.99 -12.84 -35.82
CA ALA A 130 2.81 -13.86 -35.19
C ALA A 130 3.43 -13.36 -33.88
N TRP A 131 4.00 -12.15 -33.89
CA TRP A 131 4.52 -11.50 -32.70
C TRP A 131 3.42 -11.27 -31.65
N SER A 132 2.23 -10.81 -32.04
CA SER A 132 1.14 -10.50 -31.11
C SER A 132 0.65 -11.72 -30.33
N VAL A 133 0.62 -12.89 -30.98
CA VAL A 133 0.25 -14.18 -30.36
C VAL A 133 1.32 -14.61 -29.36
N GLU A 134 2.59 -14.44 -29.70
CA GLU A 134 3.70 -14.78 -28.80
C GLU A 134 3.75 -13.84 -27.59
N ALA A 135 3.58 -12.53 -27.80
CA ALA A 135 3.47 -11.55 -26.73
C ALA A 135 2.27 -11.85 -25.80
N ALA A 136 1.14 -12.34 -26.34
CA ALA A 136 0.00 -12.75 -25.53
C ALA A 136 0.32 -13.97 -24.65
N LYS A 137 1.06 -14.96 -25.16
CA LYS A 137 1.54 -16.10 -24.36
C LYS A 137 2.50 -15.66 -23.27
N GLN A 138 3.42 -14.74 -23.57
CA GLN A 138 4.35 -14.20 -22.57
C GLN A 138 3.63 -13.44 -21.45
N ARG A 139 2.61 -12.63 -21.79
CA ARG A 139 1.74 -11.98 -20.80
C ARG A 139 0.96 -12.99 -19.95
N ALA A 140 0.54 -14.11 -20.54
CA ALA A 140 -0.17 -15.18 -19.83
C ALA A 140 0.76 -16.04 -18.95
N ALA A 141 2.01 -16.24 -19.36
CA ALA A 141 3.04 -16.96 -18.60
C ALA A 141 3.63 -16.12 -17.45
N HIS A 142 3.60 -14.79 -17.59
CA HIS A 142 4.01 -13.83 -16.57
C HIS A 142 2.85 -12.88 -16.24
N PRO A 143 1.76 -13.38 -15.62
CA PRO A 143 0.67 -12.52 -15.19
C PRO A 143 1.23 -11.54 -14.15
N ILE A 144 1.26 -10.26 -14.50
CA ILE A 144 1.70 -9.21 -13.57
C ILE A 144 0.58 -9.06 -12.55
N PRO A 145 0.80 -9.49 -11.29
CA PRO A 145 -0.24 -9.42 -10.27
C PRO A 145 -0.66 -7.96 -10.10
N ASP A 146 -1.96 -7.73 -9.94
CA ASP A 146 -2.41 -6.39 -9.58
C ASP A 146 -1.86 -6.05 -8.18
N PRO A 147 -1.36 -4.82 -7.97
CA PRO A 147 -0.81 -4.40 -6.69
C PRO A 147 -1.91 -4.47 -5.62
N VAL A 148 -1.87 -5.49 -4.77
CA VAL A 148 -2.73 -5.58 -3.59
C VAL A 148 -2.09 -4.76 -2.47
N CYS A 149 -2.25 -3.44 -2.53
CA CYS A 149 -1.91 -2.60 -1.38
C CYS A 149 -3.08 -2.68 -0.37
N GLY A 150 -2.84 -3.31 0.77
CA GLY A 150 -3.78 -3.31 1.89
C GLY A 150 -4.90 -4.35 1.82
N GLY A 151 -4.58 -5.60 1.51
CA GLY A 151 -5.45 -6.72 1.84
C GLY A 151 -5.23 -7.13 3.30
N GLY A 152 -6.26 -7.00 4.14
CA GLY A 152 -6.25 -7.52 5.51
C GLY A 152 -6.25 -9.04 5.58
#